data_AF-L7ESV9-F1
#
_entry.id   AF-L7ESV9-F1
#
_cell.length_a   1.000
_cell.length_b   1.000
_cell.length_c   1.000
_cell.angle_alpha   90.00
_cell.angle_beta   90.00
_cell.angle_gamma   90.00
#
_symmetry.space_group_name_H-M   'P 1'
#
loop_
_entity.id
_entity.type
_entity.pdbx_description
1 polymer ?
#
loop_
_entity_poly.entity_id
_entity_poly.type
_entity_poly.pdbx_seq_one_letter_code
_entity_poly.pdbx_strand_id
1 'polypeptide(L)'
;MFGVGGVLAGIYVGRRQTTDQAQVEHEQWLRGQRREAYIAFLAVFDTANKQVDEVTESIEKYLDPAQYDEGRFEEQRRAFFEEKVGGAWEMHYAAYDAVLLLGPTSVAEAATAMHEAMDHYCIAASMVGFSGASTTEEKAAARRELMGWTGQIWDLREAFFTKSRQVIATAPRPGV
;
A
#
# COMPACT_ATOMS: atom_id res chain seq x y z
N MET A 1 -53.39 -35.29 -12.73
CA MET A 1 -52.99 -33.97 -12.21
C MET A 1 -51.46 -33.94 -12.05
N PHE A 2 -50.72 -33.59 -13.11
CA PHE A 2 -49.24 -33.51 -13.07
C PHE A 2 -48.70 -32.08 -13.31
N GLY A 3 -49.58 -31.08 -13.47
CA GLY A 3 -49.17 -29.71 -13.83
C GLY A 3 -48.71 -28.83 -12.66
N VAL A 4 -49.18 -29.07 -11.43
CA VAL A 4 -48.90 -28.15 -10.30
C VAL A 4 -47.53 -28.38 -9.68
N GLY A 5 -47.08 -29.65 -9.61
CA GLY A 5 -45.75 -29.99 -9.08
C GLY A 5 -44.59 -29.47 -9.94
N GLY A 6 -44.75 -29.48 -11.27
CA GLY A 6 -43.75 -28.94 -12.20
C GLY A 6 -43.60 -27.41 -12.14
N VAL A 7 -44.71 -26.69 -11.92
CA VAL A 7 -44.69 -25.22 -11.79
C VAL A 7 -44.01 -24.79 -10.48
N LEU A 8 -44.31 -25.46 -9.36
CA LEU A 8 -43.68 -25.15 -8.07
C LEU A 8 -42.18 -25.49 -8.07
N ALA A 9 -41.79 -26.61 -8.70
CA ALA A 9 -40.39 -26.96 -8.89
C ALA A 9 -39.66 -25.94 -9.79
N GLY A 10 -40.29 -25.50 -10.88
CA GLY A 10 -39.74 -24.47 -11.77
C GLY A 10 -39.53 -23.11 -11.10
N ILE A 11 -40.47 -22.68 -10.25
CA ILE A 11 -40.34 -21.44 -9.48
C ILE A 11 -39.20 -21.54 -8.46
N TYR A 12 -39.06 -22.68 -7.78
CA TYR A 12 -37.99 -22.89 -6.81
C TYR A 12 -36.60 -22.91 -7.47
N VAL A 13 -36.45 -23.65 -8.57
CA VAL A 13 -35.21 -23.71 -9.35
C VAL A 13 -34.85 -22.34 -9.94
N GLY A 14 -35.84 -21.62 -10.48
CA GLY A 14 -35.64 -20.27 -11.01
C GLY A 14 -35.18 -19.27 -9.96
N ARG A 15 -35.78 -19.30 -8.75
CA ARG A 15 -35.35 -18.44 -7.63
C ARG A 15 -33.92 -18.76 -7.16
N ARG A 16 -33.57 -20.05 -7.07
CA ARG A 16 -32.20 -20.46 -6.71
C ARG A 16 -31.20 -19.98 -7.76
N GLN A 17 -31.51 -20.16 -9.05
CA GLN A 17 -30.66 -19.68 -10.14
C GLN A 17 -30.45 -18.16 -10.11
N THR A 18 -31.49 -17.37 -9.87
CA THR A 18 -31.35 -15.90 -9.77
C THR A 18 -30.52 -15.47 -8.56
N THR A 19 -30.64 -16.15 -7.43
CA THR A 19 -29.84 -15.87 -6.23
C THR A 19 -28.37 -16.24 -6.46
N ASP A 20 -28.11 -17.43 -7.02
CA ASP A 20 -26.76 -17.90 -7.32
C ASP A 20 -26.07 -16.97 -8.33
N GLN A 21 -26.82 -16.51 -9.35
CA GLN A 21 -26.31 -15.55 -10.33
C GLN A 21 -25.99 -14.19 -9.69
N ALA A 22 -26.90 -13.65 -8.86
CA ALA A 22 -26.67 -12.38 -8.17
C ALA A 22 -25.45 -12.45 -7.24
N GLN A 23 -25.24 -13.58 -6.57
CA GLN A 23 -24.06 -13.80 -5.74
C GLN A 23 -22.78 -13.81 -6.58
N VAL A 24 -22.75 -14.55 -7.68
CA VAL A 24 -21.57 -14.60 -8.57
C VAL A 24 -21.27 -13.21 -9.16
N GLU A 25 -22.30 -12.47 -9.60
CA GLU A 25 -22.13 -11.10 -10.11
C GLU A 25 -21.56 -10.16 -9.04
N HIS A 26 -22.07 -10.22 -7.81
CA HIS A 26 -21.54 -9.44 -6.69
C HIS A 26 -20.09 -9.80 -6.37
N GLU A 27 -19.74 -11.08 -6.32
CA GLU A 27 -18.37 -11.53 -6.07
C GLU A 27 -17.41 -11.14 -7.20
N GLN A 28 -17.87 -11.12 -8.46
CA GLN A 28 -17.08 -10.61 -9.59
C GLN A 28 -16.87 -9.11 -9.49
N TRP A 29 -17.91 -8.35 -9.13
CA TRP A 29 -17.79 -6.91 -8.89
C TRP A 29 -16.79 -6.61 -7.77
N LEU A 30 -16.89 -7.30 -6.64
CA LEU A 30 -15.98 -7.15 -5.51
C LEU A 30 -14.53 -7.53 -5.89
N ARG A 31 -14.33 -8.57 -6.69
CA ARG A 31 -13.01 -8.91 -7.25
C ARG A 31 -12.43 -7.78 -8.08
N GLY A 32 -13.25 -7.12 -8.90
CA GLY A 32 -12.83 -5.95 -9.69
C GLY A 32 -12.32 -4.83 -8.80
N GLN A 33 -13.08 -4.47 -7.76
CA GLN A 33 -12.72 -3.44 -6.79
C GLN A 33 -11.43 -3.79 -6.02
N ARG A 34 -11.29 -5.05 -5.57
CA ARG A 34 -10.05 -5.53 -4.93
C ARG A 34 -8.84 -5.39 -5.83
N ARG A 35 -8.96 -5.79 -7.11
CA ARG A 35 -7.86 -5.69 -8.07
C ARG A 35 -7.38 -4.25 -8.22
N GLU A 36 -8.32 -3.31 -8.35
CA GLU A 36 -8.02 -1.88 -8.47
C GLU A 36 -7.31 -1.36 -7.22
N ALA A 37 -7.83 -1.68 -6.02
CA ALA A 37 -7.21 -1.29 -4.76
C ALA A 37 -5.79 -1.86 -4.58
N TYR A 38 -5.58 -3.14 -4.88
CA TYR A 38 -4.27 -3.78 -4.74
C TYR A 38 -3.22 -3.19 -5.70
N ILE A 39 -3.63 -2.87 -6.93
CA ILE A 39 -2.75 -2.23 -7.92
C ILE A 39 -2.42 -0.80 -7.48
N ALA A 40 -3.42 -0.04 -7.02
CA ALA A 40 -3.22 1.32 -6.53
C ALA A 40 -2.24 1.35 -5.34
N PHE A 41 -2.40 0.43 -4.39
CA PHE A 41 -1.52 0.32 -3.24
C PHE A 41 -0.07 0.02 -3.64
N LEU A 42 0.15 -0.94 -4.55
CA LEU A 42 1.49 -1.22 -5.07
C LEU A 42 2.10 -0.02 -5.81
N ALA A 43 1.33 0.66 -6.65
CA ALA A 43 1.82 1.80 -7.41
C ALA A 43 2.23 2.98 -6.50
N VAL A 44 1.42 3.26 -5.47
CA VAL A 44 1.74 4.30 -4.50
C VAL A 44 2.93 3.90 -3.64
N PHE A 45 3.01 2.65 -3.20
CA PHE A 45 4.16 2.14 -2.45
C PHE A 45 5.46 2.25 -3.25
N ASP A 46 5.45 1.87 -4.53
CA ASP A 46 6.62 1.99 -5.41
C ASP A 46 7.03 3.46 -5.62
N THR A 47 6.03 4.35 -5.75
CA THR A 47 6.27 5.79 -5.88
C THR A 47 6.87 6.38 -4.60
N ALA A 48 6.32 6.03 -3.44
CA ALA A 48 6.80 6.49 -2.15
C ALA A 48 8.24 6.02 -1.88
N ASN A 49 8.54 4.74 -2.15
CA ASN A 49 9.91 4.23 -2.03
C ASN A 49 10.88 4.99 -2.92
N LYS A 50 10.51 5.23 -4.19
CA LYS A 50 11.35 5.99 -5.10
C LYS A 50 11.62 7.41 -4.59
N GLN A 51 10.62 8.07 -4.01
CA GLN A 51 10.79 9.40 -3.44
C GLN A 51 11.72 9.39 -2.22
N VAL A 52 11.60 8.38 -1.35
CA VAL A 52 12.50 8.22 -0.19
C VAL A 52 13.93 7.89 -0.64
N ASP A 53 14.09 7.05 -1.67
CA ASP A 53 15.40 6.74 -2.27
C ASP A 53 16.05 7.99 -2.86
N GLU A 54 15.30 8.80 -3.63
CA GLU A 54 15.78 10.07 -4.19
C GLU A 54 16.25 11.04 -3.11
N VAL A 55 15.51 11.14 -2.00
CA VAL A 55 15.86 11.95 -0.84
C VAL A 55 17.15 11.43 -0.18
N THR A 56 17.29 10.12 -0.06
CA THR A 56 18.45 9.46 0.53
C THR A 56 19.72 9.64 -0.31
N GLU A 57 19.64 9.39 -1.62
CA GLU A 57 20.77 9.52 -2.54
C GLU A 57 21.27 10.97 -2.61
N SER A 58 20.36 11.93 -2.47
CA SER A 58 20.65 13.35 -2.56
C SER A 58 20.81 14.03 -1.20
N ILE A 59 20.88 13.28 -0.10
CA ILE A 59 20.81 13.86 1.24
C ILE A 59 21.94 14.85 1.53
N GLU A 60 23.15 14.58 1.02
CA GLU A 60 24.30 15.47 1.15
C GLU A 60 24.07 16.82 0.45
N LYS A 61 23.39 16.80 -0.71
CA LYS A 61 23.01 18.02 -1.43
C LYS A 61 21.99 18.83 -0.63
N TYR A 62 21.04 18.17 0.03
CA TYR A 62 20.00 18.85 0.81
C TYR A 62 20.48 19.32 2.18
N LEU A 63 21.63 18.83 2.65
CA LEU A 63 22.28 19.25 3.89
C LEU A 63 23.32 20.37 3.68
N ASP A 64 23.57 20.83 2.45
CA ASP A 64 24.49 21.93 2.14
C ASP A 64 23.78 23.30 2.27
N PRO A 65 24.10 24.14 3.27
CA PRO A 65 23.48 25.45 3.44
C PRO A 65 23.72 26.39 2.26
N ALA A 66 24.76 26.16 1.45
CA ALA A 66 25.04 26.99 0.27
C ALA A 66 24.01 26.80 -0.88
N GLN A 67 23.18 25.76 -0.81
CA GLN A 67 22.09 25.51 -1.77
C GLN A 67 20.82 26.31 -1.47
N TYR A 68 20.78 27.04 -0.36
CA TYR A 68 19.57 27.68 0.16
C TYR A 68 19.75 29.19 0.35
N ASP A 69 18.64 29.92 0.38
CA ASP A 69 18.68 31.37 0.63
C ASP A 69 19.28 31.65 2.01
N GLU A 70 20.12 32.68 2.10
CA GLU A 70 20.79 33.08 3.33
C GLU A 70 19.77 33.24 4.48
N GLY A 71 20.01 32.51 5.58
CA GLY A 71 19.14 32.54 6.77
C GLY A 71 17.83 31.74 6.68
N ARG A 72 17.53 31.08 5.54
CA ARG A 72 16.30 30.28 5.36
C ARG A 72 16.51 28.76 5.22
N PHE A 73 17.75 28.30 5.43
CA PHE A 73 18.12 26.88 5.33
C PHE A 73 17.15 25.93 6.03
N GLU A 74 16.87 26.14 7.31
CA GLU A 74 16.00 25.24 8.10
C GLU A 74 14.54 25.22 7.60
N GLU A 75 14.02 26.37 7.16
CA GLU A 75 12.65 26.49 6.65
C GLU A 75 12.51 25.80 5.29
N GLN A 76 13.45 26.05 4.37
CA GLN A 76 13.44 25.48 3.02
C GLN A 76 13.75 23.97 3.05
N ARG A 77 14.67 23.53 3.93
CA ARG A 77 14.92 22.11 4.18
C ARG A 77 13.65 21.41 4.68
N ARG A 78 12.98 21.96 5.70
CA ARG A 78 11.74 21.38 6.23
C ARG A 78 10.64 21.29 5.18
N ALA A 79 10.39 22.38 4.45
CA ALA A 79 9.36 22.41 3.41
C ALA A 79 9.62 21.36 2.32
N PHE A 80 10.87 21.15 1.93
CA PHE A 80 11.24 20.12 0.97
C PHE A 80 10.93 18.70 1.48
N PHE A 81 11.33 18.37 2.71
CA PHE A 81 11.05 17.05 3.29
C PHE A 81 9.54 16.84 3.49
N GLU A 82 8.80 17.86 3.94
CA GLU A 82 7.34 17.80 4.05
C GLU A 82 6.68 17.57 2.68
N GLU A 83 7.12 18.25 1.63
CA GLU A 83 6.59 18.07 0.27
C GLU A 83 6.87 16.66 -0.27
N LYS A 84 8.12 16.18 -0.13
CA LYS A 84 8.56 14.91 -0.73
C LYS A 84 8.12 13.69 0.05
N VAL A 85 8.19 13.73 1.37
CA VAL A 85 7.85 12.59 2.24
C VAL A 85 6.39 12.66 2.66
N GLY A 86 5.87 13.85 3.02
CA GLY A 86 4.50 14.03 3.48
C GLY A 86 3.45 13.76 2.40
N GLY A 87 3.68 14.24 1.17
CA GLY A 87 2.75 13.99 0.06
C GLY A 87 2.67 12.50 -0.34
N ALA A 88 3.80 11.78 -0.26
CA ALA A 88 3.84 10.33 -0.46
C ALA A 88 2.98 9.58 0.56
N TRP A 89 2.96 10.09 1.79
CA TRP A 89 2.32 9.50 2.95
C TRP A 89 0.79 9.52 2.88
N GLU A 90 0.21 10.66 2.49
CA GLU A 90 -1.25 10.78 2.36
C GLU A 90 -1.81 9.84 1.27
N MET A 91 -1.12 9.76 0.13
CA MET A 91 -1.51 8.84 -0.95
C MET A 91 -1.40 7.39 -0.49
N HIS A 92 -0.38 7.06 0.29
CA HIS A 92 -0.14 5.72 0.78
C HIS A 92 -1.25 5.25 1.74
N TYR A 93 -1.68 6.11 2.67
CA TYR A 93 -2.78 5.82 3.58
C TYR A 93 -4.10 5.56 2.84
N ALA A 94 -4.47 6.42 1.89
CA ALA A 94 -5.73 6.25 1.16
C ALA A 94 -5.76 4.91 0.39
N ALA A 95 -4.63 4.51 -0.20
CA ALA A 95 -4.52 3.24 -0.89
C ALA A 95 -4.50 2.05 0.09
N TYR A 96 -3.84 2.19 1.23
CA TYR A 96 -3.82 1.19 2.31
C TYR A 96 -5.22 0.93 2.87
N ASP A 97 -5.99 1.98 3.18
CA ASP A 97 -7.36 1.86 3.71
C ASP A 97 -8.29 1.13 2.74
N ALA A 98 -8.14 1.37 1.43
CA ALA A 98 -8.89 0.67 0.40
C ALA A 98 -8.59 -0.85 0.41
N VAL A 99 -7.33 -1.23 0.66
CA VAL A 99 -6.94 -2.64 0.80
C VAL A 99 -7.51 -3.26 2.07
N LEU A 100 -7.47 -2.55 3.20
CA LEU A 100 -8.07 -3.04 4.45
C LEU A 100 -9.58 -3.23 4.34
N LEU A 101 -10.27 -2.33 3.63
CA LEU A 101 -11.71 -2.37 3.47
C LEU A 101 -12.16 -3.53 2.57
N LEU A 102 -11.44 -3.77 1.47
CA LEU A 102 -11.87 -4.70 0.42
C LEU A 102 -11.22 -6.07 0.54
N GLY A 103 -10.01 -6.15 1.08
CA GLY A 103 -9.20 -7.35 1.11
C GLY A 103 -9.63 -8.38 2.16
N PRO A 104 -9.39 -9.67 1.93
CA PRO A 104 -9.47 -10.66 3.01
C PRO A 104 -8.30 -10.46 3.99
N THR A 105 -8.44 -11.03 5.19
CA THR A 105 -7.47 -10.90 6.29
C THR A 105 -6.02 -11.14 5.87
N SER A 106 -5.76 -12.17 5.06
CA SER A 106 -4.40 -12.49 4.62
C SER A 106 -3.74 -11.45 3.71
N VAL A 107 -4.53 -10.64 3.00
CA VAL A 107 -4.02 -9.52 2.20
C VAL A 107 -3.90 -8.27 3.07
N ALA A 108 -4.85 -8.04 3.99
CA ALA A 108 -4.79 -6.96 4.96
C ALA A 108 -3.54 -7.06 5.85
N GLU A 109 -3.22 -8.25 6.37
CA GLU A 109 -2.01 -8.50 7.15
C GLU A 109 -0.73 -8.17 6.37
N ALA A 110 -0.66 -8.59 5.10
CA ALA A 110 0.49 -8.30 4.24
C ALA A 110 0.59 -6.79 3.92
N ALA A 111 -0.54 -6.12 3.74
CA ALA A 111 -0.59 -4.67 3.54
C ALA A 111 -0.14 -3.91 4.78
N THR A 112 -0.56 -4.35 5.98
CA THR A 112 -0.14 -3.76 7.25
C THR A 112 1.37 -3.89 7.43
N ALA A 113 1.95 -5.06 7.16
CA ALA A 113 3.40 -5.23 7.25
C ALA A 113 4.16 -4.31 6.29
N MET A 114 3.67 -4.13 5.06
CA MET A 114 4.22 -3.15 4.12
C MET A 114 4.07 -1.70 4.62
N HIS A 115 2.91 -1.37 5.18
CA HIS A 115 2.61 -0.03 5.70
C HIS A 115 3.53 0.33 6.86
N GLU A 116 3.67 -0.56 7.85
CA GLU A 116 4.57 -0.38 9.00
C GLU A 116 6.04 -0.24 8.55
N ALA A 117 6.47 -1.03 7.56
CA ALA A 117 7.82 -0.91 7.02
C ALA A 117 8.04 0.43 6.31
N MET A 118 7.07 0.93 5.55
CA MET A 118 7.15 2.26 4.94
C MET A 118 7.16 3.37 6.01
N ASP A 119 6.38 3.23 7.08
CA ASP A 119 6.38 4.19 8.20
C ASP A 119 7.77 4.30 8.82
N HIS A 120 8.37 3.16 9.18
CA HIS A 120 9.73 3.12 9.72
C HIS A 120 10.77 3.64 8.71
N TYR A 121 10.61 3.34 7.42
CA TYR A 121 11.52 3.82 6.38
C TYR A 121 11.47 5.34 6.23
N CYS A 122 10.26 5.93 6.19
CA CYS A 122 10.05 7.37 6.15
C CYS A 122 10.57 8.06 7.41
N ILE A 123 10.37 7.47 8.59
CA ILE A 123 10.91 7.97 9.86
C ILE A 123 12.44 7.95 9.82
N ALA A 124 13.07 6.86 9.39
CA ALA A 124 14.52 6.75 9.28
C ALA A 124 15.09 7.78 8.29
N ALA A 125 14.46 7.95 7.11
CA ALA A 125 14.84 8.95 6.12
C ALA A 125 14.69 10.38 6.66
N SER A 126 13.59 10.63 7.38
CA SER A 126 13.35 11.90 8.07
C SER A 126 14.40 12.13 9.15
N MET A 127 14.83 11.11 9.90
CA MET A 127 15.92 11.27 10.86
C MET A 127 17.23 11.63 10.17
N VAL A 128 17.59 11.03 9.03
CA VAL A 128 18.80 11.45 8.29
C VAL A 128 18.68 12.91 7.80
N GLY A 129 17.49 13.33 7.37
CA GLY A 129 17.23 14.64 6.77
C GLY A 129 16.98 15.80 7.74
N PHE A 130 16.33 15.52 8.86
CA PHE A 130 15.95 16.49 9.90
C PHE A 130 16.87 16.46 11.10
N SER A 131 17.61 15.37 11.32
CA SER A 131 18.60 15.42 12.38
C SER A 131 19.65 16.46 11.96
N GLY A 132 19.71 17.53 12.73
CA GLY A 132 21.00 18.08 13.11
C GLY A 132 21.79 17.04 13.92
N ALA A 133 21.90 15.78 13.44
CA ALA A 133 22.71 14.73 14.02
C ALA A 133 24.10 15.33 14.17
N SER A 134 24.39 15.65 15.41
CA SER A 134 25.50 16.51 15.79
C SER A 134 26.83 15.79 15.59
N THR A 135 26.78 14.48 15.31
CA THR A 135 27.93 13.62 15.15
C THR A 135 27.86 12.74 13.89
N THR A 136 29.03 12.40 13.36
CA THR A 136 29.21 11.44 12.25
C THR A 136 28.62 10.06 12.55
N GLU A 137 28.56 9.67 13.83
CA GLU A 137 28.12 8.35 14.27
C GLU A 137 26.60 8.19 14.19
N GLU A 138 25.82 9.21 14.58
CA GLU A 138 24.37 9.23 14.45
C GLU A 138 23.92 9.14 12.98
N LYS A 139 24.59 9.90 12.10
CA LYS A 139 24.35 9.82 10.64
C LYS A 139 24.66 8.44 10.08
N ALA A 140 25.76 7.81 10.53
CA ALA A 140 26.13 6.46 10.11
C ALA A 140 25.14 5.40 10.62
N ALA A 141 24.59 5.56 11.84
CA ALA A 141 23.58 4.66 12.39
C ALA A 141 22.26 4.74 11.60
N ALA A 142 21.75 5.95 11.36
CA ALA A 142 20.54 6.16 10.58
C ALA A 142 20.68 5.65 9.13
N ARG A 143 21.87 5.81 8.51
CA ARG A 143 22.15 5.25 7.18
C ARG A 143 22.15 3.72 7.16
N ARG A 144 22.68 3.06 8.20
CA ARG A 144 22.66 1.59 8.31
C ARG A 144 21.24 1.07 8.49
N GLU A 145 20.44 1.74 9.32
CA GLU A 145 19.05 1.41 9.53
C GLU A 145 18.26 1.53 8.22
N LEU A 146 18.42 2.66 7.52
CA LEU A 146 17.80 2.91 6.23
C LEU A 146 18.14 1.82 5.19
N MET A 147 19.43 1.43 5.07
CA MET A 147 19.86 0.34 4.19
C MET A 147 19.27 -1.03 4.59
N GLY A 148 19.06 -1.26 5.88
CA GLY A 148 18.40 -2.47 6.38
C GLY A 148 16.94 -2.57 5.92
N TRP A 149 16.24 -1.44 5.92
CA TRP A 149 14.85 -1.35 5.48
C TRP A 149 14.69 -1.54 3.96
N THR A 150 15.63 -1.07 3.14
CA THR A 150 15.53 -1.18 1.67
C THR A 150 15.33 -2.62 1.20
N GLY A 151 16.06 -3.59 1.76
CA GLY A 151 15.89 -5.01 1.41
C GLY A 151 14.55 -5.57 1.88
N GLN A 152 14.20 -5.28 3.14
CA GLN A 152 12.97 -5.78 3.77
C GLN A 152 11.70 -5.28 3.08
N ILE A 153 11.72 -4.04 2.57
CA ILE A 153 10.61 -3.42 1.84
C ILE A 153 10.23 -4.19 0.58
N TRP A 154 11.22 -4.67 -0.18
CA TRP A 154 10.98 -5.42 -1.41
C TRP A 154 10.43 -6.82 -1.14
N ASP A 155 10.94 -7.48 -0.10
CA ASP A 155 10.41 -8.78 0.35
C ASP A 155 8.93 -8.67 0.78
N LEU A 156 8.59 -7.61 1.50
CA LEU A 156 7.21 -7.34 1.93
C LEU A 156 6.29 -7.02 0.75
N ARG A 157 6.78 -6.26 -0.23
CA ARG A 157 6.06 -5.99 -1.48
C ARG A 157 5.77 -7.27 -2.25
N GLU A 158 6.74 -8.17 -2.36
CA GLU A 158 6.55 -9.47 -3.01
C GLU A 158 5.54 -10.35 -2.25
N ALA A 159 5.61 -10.35 -0.92
CA ALA A 159 4.66 -11.08 -0.08
C ALA A 159 3.22 -10.59 -0.31
N PHE A 160 2.99 -9.27 -0.31
CA PHE A 160 1.69 -8.69 -0.61
C PHE A 160 1.21 -9.02 -2.02
N PHE A 161 2.08 -8.88 -3.04
CA PHE A 161 1.73 -9.23 -4.41
C PHE A 161 1.30 -10.70 -4.52
N THR A 162 2.03 -11.59 -3.86
CA THR A 162 1.74 -13.03 -3.84
C THR A 162 0.37 -13.32 -3.22
N LYS A 163 0.06 -12.73 -2.07
CA LYS A 163 -1.26 -12.88 -1.41
C LYS A 163 -2.39 -12.30 -2.25
N SER A 164 -2.18 -11.11 -2.79
CA SER A 164 -3.15 -10.42 -3.67
C SER A 164 -3.46 -11.26 -4.91
N ARG A 165 -2.43 -11.82 -5.56
CA ARG A 165 -2.59 -12.69 -6.73
C ARG A 165 -3.40 -13.94 -6.41
N GLN A 166 -3.18 -14.57 -5.26
CA GLN A 166 -3.94 -15.76 -4.84
C GLN A 166 -5.45 -15.46 -4.71
N VAL A 167 -5.79 -14.30 -4.13
CA VAL A 167 -7.18 -13.87 -3.97
C VAL A 167 -7.84 -13.59 -5.33
N ILE A 168 -7.15 -12.88 -6.22
CA ILE A 168 -7.69 -12.53 -7.55
C ILE A 168 -7.83 -13.77 -8.45
N ALA A 169 -6.94 -14.76 -8.33
CA ALA A 169 -6.95 -15.98 -9.13
C ALA A 169 -8.06 -16.96 -8.73
N THR A 170 -8.60 -16.86 -7.52
CA THR A 170 -9.63 -17.79 -7.01
C THR A 170 -10.99 -17.39 -7.59
N ALA A 171 -11.64 -18.24 -8.39
CA ALA A 171 -12.94 -17.95 -9.01
C ALA A 171 -14.09 -17.87 -7.96
N PRO A 172 -15.15 -17.07 -8.21
CA PRO A 172 -16.35 -17.05 -7.37
C PRO A 172 -16.99 -18.44 -7.40
N ARG A 173 -17.60 -18.87 -6.30
CA ARG A 173 -18.34 -20.15 -6.25
C ARG A 173 -19.81 -19.86 -5.97
N PRO A 174 -20.75 -20.43 -6.77
CA PRO A 174 -22.17 -20.39 -6.42
C PRO A 174 -22.38 -20.98 -5.03
N GLY A 175 -23.31 -20.41 -4.26
CA GLY A 175 -23.66 -20.88 -2.92
C GLY A 175 -24.06 -22.35 -2.90
N VAL A 176 -23.47 -23.11 -1.97
CA VAL A 176 -23.84 -24.50 -1.66
C VAL A 176 -25.19 -24.52 -0.95
#